data_AF-A0A962SFC6-F1
#
_entry.id   AF-A0A962SFC6-F1
#
_cell.length_a   1.000
_cell.length_b   1.000
_cell.length_c   1.000
_cell.angle_alpha   90.00
_cell.angle_beta   90.00
_cell.angle_gamma   90.00
#
_symmetry.space_group_name_H-M   'P 1'
#
loop_
_entity.id
_entity.type
_entity.pdbx_description
1 polymer ?
#
loop_
_entity_poly.entity_id
_entity_poly.type
_entity_poly.pdbx_seq_one_letter_code
_entity_poly.pdbx_strand_id
1 'polypeptide(L)'
;MRIVALLLLLPALALAQAPGGQVDRAKMLEQMKQSMLPMMEQSLPELERTRECVRASSDSAQLKECAAIMEAFQKRMMAQMGMPQGGAHQGAGKSAPPQQPDIEWSPEVQKQVLQGLDMSIKQTSAMKGCLQSSQTPEQMDACMKQSGLAAQPRRQ
;
A
#
# COMPACT_ATOMS: atom_id res chain seq x y z
N MET A 1 54.93 42.31 35.88
CA MET A 1 53.93 41.50 36.61
C MET A 1 53.05 40.80 35.61
N ARG A 2 53.05 39.46 35.61
CA ARG A 2 52.28 38.61 34.70
C ARG A 2 50.88 38.40 35.30
N ILE A 3 49.83 38.82 34.61
CA ILE A 3 48.46 38.43 34.94
C ILE A 3 48.02 37.46 33.85
N VAL A 4 48.09 36.18 34.19
CA VAL A 4 47.61 35.04 33.41
C VAL A 4 46.40 34.48 34.15
N ALA A 5 45.44 34.00 33.35
CA ALA A 5 44.38 33.07 33.71
C ALA A 5 43.19 33.62 34.50
N LEU A 6 42.09 33.80 33.77
CA LEU A 6 40.79 33.27 34.17
C LEU A 6 39.98 32.98 32.89
N LEU A 7 40.36 31.89 32.21
CA LEU A 7 39.51 31.24 31.22
C LEU A 7 38.35 30.58 31.99
N LEU A 8 37.18 31.20 31.87
CA LEU A 8 35.90 30.69 32.33
C LEU A 8 35.65 29.31 31.69
N LEU A 9 35.92 28.26 32.45
CA LEU A 9 35.44 26.91 32.19
C LEU A 9 33.92 26.90 32.43
N LEU A 10 33.15 27.32 31.42
CA LEU A 10 31.75 26.89 31.34
C LEU A 10 31.78 25.38 31.04
N PRO A 11 31.16 24.52 31.87
CA PRO A 11 30.86 23.18 31.44
C PRO A 11 29.81 23.34 30.34
N ALA A 12 30.27 23.26 29.09
CA ALA A 12 29.41 22.95 27.97
C ALA A 12 28.81 21.58 28.26
N LEU A 13 27.68 21.59 28.97
CA LEU A 13 26.70 20.52 28.93
C LEU A 13 26.21 20.49 27.49
N ALA A 14 27.02 19.88 26.63
CA ALA A 14 26.58 19.33 25.38
C ALA A 14 25.43 18.41 25.77
N LEU A 15 24.20 18.89 25.54
CA LEU A 15 23.03 18.05 25.40
C LEU A 15 23.35 17.15 24.21
N ALA A 16 24.08 16.06 24.45
CA ALA A 16 24.14 14.92 23.58
C ALA A 16 22.72 14.37 23.56
N GLN A 17 21.92 14.93 22.67
CA GLN A 17 20.65 14.38 22.27
C GLN A 17 21.01 12.96 21.83
N ALA A 18 20.62 11.97 22.62
CA ALA A 18 20.76 10.57 22.24
C ALA A 18 20.24 10.45 20.80
N PRO A 19 20.92 9.73 19.89
CA PRO A 19 20.45 9.57 18.51
C PRO A 19 19.16 8.76 18.56
N GLY A 20 18.05 9.45 18.80
CA GLY A 20 16.72 8.90 18.85
C GLY A 20 16.28 8.56 17.43
N GLY A 21 16.25 7.26 17.16
CA GLY A 21 15.33 6.71 16.16
C GLY A 21 15.69 6.91 14.70
N GLN A 22 16.90 6.55 14.27
CA GLN A 22 17.05 6.14 12.88
C GLN A 22 16.30 4.83 12.70
N VAL A 23 15.16 4.89 12.00
CA VAL A 23 14.45 3.69 11.54
C VAL A 23 15.42 2.89 10.68
N ASP A 24 15.69 1.65 11.09
CA ASP A 24 16.51 0.73 10.30
C ASP A 24 15.75 0.38 9.01
N ARG A 25 16.15 1.04 7.90
CA ARG A 25 15.53 0.87 6.59
C ARG A 25 15.69 -0.55 6.06
N ALA A 26 16.77 -1.25 6.42
CA ALA A 26 16.98 -2.63 6.00
C ALA A 26 15.97 -3.54 6.72
N LYS A 27 15.78 -3.36 8.02
CA LYS A 27 14.73 -4.06 8.78
C LYS A 27 13.33 -3.76 8.24
N MET A 28 13.06 -2.52 7.84
CA MET A 28 11.80 -2.14 7.21
C MET A 28 11.59 -2.85 5.87
N LEU A 29 12.60 -2.93 5.00
CA LEU A 29 12.52 -3.64 3.73
C LEU A 29 12.18 -5.13 3.94
N GLU A 30 12.85 -5.79 4.89
CA GLU A 30 12.58 -7.19 5.20
C GLU A 30 11.16 -7.39 5.76
N GLN A 31 10.69 -6.51 6.65
CA GLN A 31 9.30 -6.53 7.12
C GLN A 31 8.29 -6.31 5.99
N MET A 32 8.59 -5.38 5.06
CA MET A 32 7.77 -5.14 3.87
C MET A 32 7.72 -6.38 2.97
N LYS A 33 8.84 -7.06 2.75
CA LYS A 33 8.88 -8.31 1.97
C LYS A 33 8.04 -9.39 2.64
N GLN A 34 8.20 -9.60 3.95
CA GLN A 34 7.47 -10.61 4.70
C GLN A 34 5.95 -10.37 4.74
N SER A 35 5.52 -9.12 4.83
CA SER A 35 4.09 -8.77 4.96
C SER A 35 3.40 -8.55 3.62
N MET A 36 4.06 -7.87 2.67
CA MET A 36 3.41 -7.41 1.44
C MET A 36 3.57 -8.39 0.28
N LEU A 37 4.69 -9.10 0.14
CA LEU A 37 4.86 -10.05 -0.97
C LEU A 37 3.76 -11.12 -0.99
N PRO A 38 3.41 -11.78 0.14
CA PRO A 38 2.34 -12.77 0.14
C PRO A 38 0.98 -12.16 -0.25
N MET A 39 0.74 -10.91 0.15
CA MET A 39 -0.50 -10.20 -0.20
C MET A 39 -0.57 -9.89 -1.70
N MET A 40 0.54 -9.44 -2.31
CA MET A 40 0.63 -9.16 -3.74
C MET A 40 0.54 -10.44 -4.58
N GLU A 41 1.13 -11.53 -4.10
CA GLU A 41 1.04 -12.85 -4.74
C GLU A 41 -0.39 -13.38 -4.74
N GLN A 42 -1.15 -13.13 -3.69
CA GLN A 42 -2.56 -13.51 -3.61
C GLN A 42 -3.47 -12.55 -4.38
N SER A 43 -3.16 -11.26 -4.46
CA SER A 43 -4.04 -10.26 -5.10
C SER A 43 -3.97 -10.25 -6.62
N LEU A 44 -2.79 -10.49 -7.21
CA LEU A 44 -2.63 -10.51 -8.68
C LEU A 44 -3.59 -11.46 -9.40
N PRO A 45 -3.71 -12.76 -9.03
CA PRO A 45 -4.63 -13.65 -9.73
C PRO A 45 -6.10 -13.23 -9.58
N GLU A 46 -6.48 -12.63 -8.45
CA GLU A 46 -7.85 -12.15 -8.23
C GLU A 46 -8.15 -10.88 -9.05
N LEU A 47 -7.17 -9.99 -9.21
CA LEU A 47 -7.25 -8.83 -10.11
C LEU A 47 -7.36 -9.26 -11.57
N GLU A 48 -6.54 -10.22 -12.00
CA GLU A 48 -6.59 -10.77 -13.36
C GLU A 48 -7.94 -11.46 -13.63
N ARG A 49 -8.41 -12.29 -12.68
CA ARG A 49 -9.72 -12.93 -12.77
C ARG A 49 -10.86 -11.91 -12.86
N THR A 50 -10.79 -10.84 -12.07
CA THR A 50 -11.76 -9.75 -12.11
C THR A 50 -11.73 -9.05 -13.46
N ARG A 51 -10.53 -8.77 -14.01
CA ARG A 51 -10.38 -8.16 -15.33
C ARG A 51 -11.00 -9.01 -16.43
N GLU A 52 -10.71 -10.31 -16.45
CA GLU A 52 -11.28 -11.21 -17.47
C GLU A 52 -12.80 -11.32 -17.33
N CYS A 53 -13.33 -11.36 -16.10
CA CYS A 53 -14.77 -11.30 -15.86
C CYS A 53 -15.39 -10.02 -16.42
N VAL A 54 -14.83 -8.84 -16.08
CA VAL A 54 -15.34 -7.56 -16.57
C VAL A 54 -15.28 -7.47 -18.08
N ARG A 55 -14.22 -7.98 -18.71
CA ARG A 55 -14.07 -8.03 -20.17
C ARG A 55 -15.18 -8.86 -20.83
N ALA A 56 -15.60 -9.95 -20.18
CA ALA A 56 -16.69 -10.80 -20.66
C ALA A 56 -18.09 -10.25 -20.34
N SER A 57 -18.21 -9.29 -19.40
CA SER A 57 -19.51 -8.77 -18.97
C SER A 57 -20.23 -8.00 -20.07
N SER A 58 -21.54 -8.27 -20.24
CA SER A 58 -22.40 -7.58 -21.21
C SER A 58 -23.55 -6.80 -20.57
N ASP A 59 -23.71 -6.86 -19.26
CA ASP A 59 -24.80 -6.23 -18.52
C ASP A 59 -24.41 -5.94 -17.06
N SER A 60 -25.28 -5.21 -16.36
CA SER A 60 -25.07 -4.79 -14.97
C SER A 60 -25.08 -5.96 -13.98
N ALA A 61 -25.79 -7.05 -14.27
CA ALA A 61 -25.82 -8.22 -13.39
C ALA A 61 -24.47 -8.94 -13.43
N GLN A 62 -23.92 -9.16 -14.62
CA GLN A 62 -22.59 -9.74 -14.81
C GLN A 62 -21.50 -8.84 -14.23
N LEU A 63 -21.60 -7.52 -14.39
CA LEU A 63 -20.64 -6.59 -13.79
C LEU A 63 -20.63 -6.67 -12.25
N LYS A 64 -21.80 -6.83 -11.63
CA LYS A 64 -21.94 -7.05 -10.18
C LYS A 64 -21.34 -8.39 -9.74
N GLU A 65 -21.54 -9.45 -10.52
CA GLU A 65 -20.88 -10.74 -10.26
C GLU A 65 -19.36 -10.63 -10.33
N CYS A 66 -18.82 -9.85 -11.26
CA CYS A 66 -17.38 -9.58 -11.33
C CYS A 66 -16.87 -8.83 -10.10
N ALA A 67 -17.63 -7.84 -9.59
CA ALA A 67 -17.26 -7.12 -8.38
C ALA A 67 -17.20 -8.04 -7.14
N ALA A 68 -18.04 -9.07 -7.09
CA ALA A 68 -18.05 -10.04 -5.99
C ALA A 68 -16.74 -10.84 -5.87
N ILE A 69 -15.94 -10.96 -6.93
CA ILE A 69 -14.61 -11.58 -6.89
C ILE A 69 -13.69 -10.80 -5.93
N MET A 70 -13.61 -9.49 -6.12
CA MET A 70 -12.78 -8.61 -5.30
C MET A 70 -13.29 -8.52 -3.85
N GLU A 71 -14.61 -8.53 -3.65
CA GLU A 71 -15.17 -8.56 -2.30
C GLU A 71 -14.87 -9.86 -1.56
N ALA A 72 -15.02 -11.01 -2.24
CA ALA A 72 -14.68 -12.30 -1.66
C ALA A 72 -13.20 -12.36 -1.29
N PHE A 73 -12.33 -11.84 -2.15
CA PHE A 73 -10.91 -11.70 -1.86
C PHE A 73 -10.64 -10.80 -0.66
N GLN A 74 -11.24 -9.60 -0.61
CA GLN A 74 -11.10 -8.67 0.51
C GLN A 74 -11.56 -9.29 1.83
N LYS A 75 -12.70 -9.99 1.85
CA LYS A 75 -13.19 -10.71 3.02
C LYS A 75 -12.20 -11.77 3.50
N ARG A 76 -11.62 -12.52 2.56
CA ARG A 76 -10.60 -13.55 2.86
C ARG A 76 -9.34 -12.92 3.46
N MET A 77 -8.88 -11.80 2.89
CA MET A 77 -7.70 -11.08 3.38
C MET A 77 -7.93 -10.50 4.78
N MET A 78 -9.09 -9.87 5.04
CA MET A 78 -9.40 -9.34 6.37
C MET A 78 -9.47 -10.45 7.43
N ALA A 79 -10.07 -11.60 7.08
CA ALA A 79 -10.11 -12.75 7.97
C ALA A 79 -8.71 -13.28 8.33
N GLN A 80 -7.79 -13.33 7.36
CA GLN A 80 -6.40 -13.76 7.61
C GLN A 80 -5.63 -12.79 8.51
N MET A 81 -5.94 -11.49 8.43
CA MET A 81 -5.30 -10.47 9.28
C MET A 81 -5.89 -10.39 10.69
N GLY A 82 -6.82 -11.29 11.05
CA GLY A 82 -7.50 -11.26 12.36
C GLY A 82 -8.35 -10.01 12.57
N MET A 83 -8.61 -9.23 11.52
CA MET A 83 -9.48 -8.07 11.57
C MET A 83 -10.91 -8.59 11.58
N PRO A 84 -11.71 -8.32 12.63
CA PRO A 84 -13.08 -8.78 12.67
C PRO A 84 -13.81 -8.24 11.44
N GLN A 85 -14.65 -9.06 10.81
CA GLN A 85 -15.61 -8.67 9.76
C GLN A 85 -16.71 -7.70 10.28
N GLY A 86 -16.39 -6.87 11.27
CA GLY A 86 -17.24 -5.88 11.93
C GLY A 86 -16.45 -4.77 12.62
N GLY A 87 -15.18 -4.55 12.26
CA GLY A 87 -14.30 -3.54 12.84
C GLY A 87 -14.45 -2.12 12.27
N ALA A 88 -15.47 -1.84 11.47
CA ALA A 88 -15.86 -0.48 11.12
C ALA A 88 -17.06 -0.09 12.00
N HIS A 89 -16.83 0.81 12.95
CA HIS A 89 -17.83 1.45 13.83
C HIS A 89 -18.40 0.61 15.00
N GLN A 90 -17.57 0.35 16.02
CA GLN A 90 -18.08 0.41 17.39
C GLN A 90 -18.03 1.86 17.88
N GLY A 91 -18.98 2.65 17.40
CA GLY A 91 -19.12 4.06 17.75
C GLY A 91 -20.17 4.73 16.88
N ALA A 92 -21.40 4.77 17.40
CA ALA A 92 -22.58 5.45 16.88
C ALA A 92 -23.26 4.84 15.62
N GLY A 93 -24.40 4.19 15.85
CA GLY A 93 -25.50 4.11 14.88
C GLY A 93 -25.37 3.04 13.79
N LYS A 94 -26.31 2.10 13.80
CA LYS A 94 -26.66 1.16 12.72
C LYS A 94 -26.26 1.66 11.33
N SER A 95 -25.07 1.29 10.87
CA SER A 95 -24.62 1.57 9.51
C SER A 95 -24.56 0.22 8.81
N ALA A 96 -25.49 -0.01 7.90
CA ALA A 96 -25.51 -1.19 7.03
C ALA A 96 -24.14 -1.34 6.36
N PRO A 97 -23.72 -2.58 5.99
CA PRO A 97 -22.51 -2.77 5.19
C PRO A 97 -22.57 -1.84 3.97
N PRO A 98 -21.44 -1.25 3.54
CA PRO A 98 -21.42 -0.34 2.40
C PRO A 98 -22.12 -1.03 1.24
N GLN A 99 -23.27 -0.48 0.83
CA GLN A 99 -23.99 -1.00 -0.33
C GLN A 99 -23.05 -0.86 -1.51
N GLN A 100 -22.83 -1.96 -2.23
CA GLN A 100 -22.15 -1.90 -3.52
C GLN A 100 -22.83 -0.79 -4.33
N PRO A 101 -22.07 0.19 -4.86
CA PRO A 101 -22.66 1.21 -5.71
C PRO A 101 -23.40 0.50 -6.84
N ASP A 102 -24.62 0.94 -7.13
CA ASP A 102 -25.40 0.39 -8.23
C ASP A 102 -24.79 0.91 -9.54
N ILE A 103 -23.74 0.23 -10.00
CA ILE A 103 -23.02 0.58 -11.21
C ILE A 103 -23.84 0.04 -12.38
N GLU A 104 -24.42 0.95 -13.15
CA GLU A 104 -25.03 0.61 -14.42
C GLU A 104 -23.94 0.25 -15.45
N TRP A 105 -24.14 -0.86 -16.14
CA TRP A 105 -23.25 -1.27 -17.20
C TRP A 105 -23.42 -0.34 -18.41
N SER A 106 -22.29 0.16 -18.89
CA SER A 106 -22.15 0.73 -20.22
C SER A 106 -20.78 0.35 -20.78
N PRO A 107 -20.58 0.43 -22.11
CA PRO A 107 -19.25 0.23 -22.71
C PRO A 107 -18.18 1.16 -22.10
N GLU A 108 -18.55 2.40 -21.78
CA GLU A 108 -17.67 3.37 -21.15
C GLU A 108 -17.29 2.96 -19.73
N VAL A 109 -18.25 2.50 -18.93
CA VAL A 109 -18.02 2.00 -17.57
C VAL A 109 -17.13 0.76 -17.61
N GLN A 110 -17.44 -0.21 -18.46
CA GLN A 110 -16.62 -1.41 -18.65
C GLN A 110 -15.17 -1.04 -19.00
N LYS A 111 -14.98 -0.12 -19.95
CA LYS A 111 -13.66 0.37 -20.35
C LYS A 111 -12.92 1.04 -19.20
N GLN A 112 -13.58 1.88 -18.41
CA GLN A 112 -12.96 2.55 -17.26
C GLN A 112 -12.55 1.54 -16.18
N VAL A 113 -13.40 0.57 -15.86
CA VAL A 113 -13.09 -0.50 -14.90
C VAL A 113 -11.91 -1.33 -15.37
N LEU A 114 -11.88 -1.72 -16.65
CA LEU A 114 -10.75 -2.45 -17.24
C LEU A 114 -9.45 -1.66 -17.16
N GLN A 115 -9.48 -0.35 -17.46
CA GLN A 115 -8.31 0.52 -17.33
C GLN A 115 -7.80 0.59 -15.89
N GLY A 116 -8.71 0.69 -14.90
CA GLY A 116 -8.36 0.66 -13.49
C GLY A 116 -7.72 -0.67 -13.06
N LEU A 117 -8.28 -1.79 -13.52
CA LEU A 117 -7.75 -3.13 -13.26
C LEU A 117 -6.38 -3.33 -13.90
N ASP A 118 -6.19 -2.94 -15.16
CA ASP A 118 -4.90 -3.04 -15.85
C ASP A 118 -3.82 -2.20 -15.14
N MET A 119 -4.17 -0.99 -14.69
CA MET A 119 -3.26 -0.16 -13.92
C MET A 119 -2.91 -0.80 -12.58
N SER A 120 -3.90 -1.36 -11.88
CA SER A 120 -3.71 -2.03 -10.60
C SER A 120 -2.83 -3.28 -10.72
N ILE A 121 -3.06 -4.11 -11.74
CA ILE A 121 -2.24 -5.30 -12.05
C ILE A 121 -0.80 -4.87 -12.36
N LYS A 122 -0.62 -3.84 -13.20
CA LYS A 122 0.70 -3.33 -13.55
C LYS A 122 1.46 -2.83 -12.32
N GLN A 123 0.83 -1.98 -11.50
CA GLN A 123 1.47 -1.42 -10.31
C GLN A 123 1.78 -2.49 -9.26
N THR A 124 0.86 -3.42 -9.02
CA THR A 124 1.05 -4.53 -8.07
C THR A 124 2.19 -5.45 -8.54
N SER A 125 2.22 -5.79 -9.82
CA SER A 125 3.29 -6.62 -10.41
C SER A 125 4.65 -5.93 -10.33
N ALA A 126 4.71 -4.64 -10.63
CA ALA A 126 5.94 -3.86 -10.56
C ALA A 126 6.45 -3.74 -9.12
N MET A 127 5.58 -3.43 -8.16
CA MET A 127 5.93 -3.37 -6.75
C MET A 127 6.42 -4.73 -6.24
N LYS A 128 5.71 -5.81 -6.55
CA LYS A 128 6.13 -7.18 -6.24
C LYS A 128 7.52 -7.46 -6.80
N GLY A 129 7.75 -7.13 -8.07
CA GLY A 129 9.06 -7.29 -8.72
C GLY A 129 10.16 -6.50 -8.02
N CYS A 130 9.90 -5.27 -7.59
CA CYS A 130 10.86 -4.47 -6.84
C CYS A 130 11.18 -5.08 -5.46
N LEU A 131 10.16 -5.51 -4.72
CA LEU A 131 10.34 -6.16 -3.43
C LEU A 131 11.10 -7.49 -3.54
N GLN A 132 10.82 -8.30 -4.56
CA GLN A 132 11.49 -9.58 -4.78
C GLN A 132 12.96 -9.42 -5.19
N SER A 133 13.25 -8.46 -6.06
CA SER A 133 14.60 -8.28 -6.63
C SER A 133 15.54 -7.45 -5.75
N SER A 134 15.00 -6.60 -4.87
CA SER A 134 15.81 -5.71 -4.04
C SER A 134 16.33 -6.40 -2.78
N GLN A 135 17.63 -6.28 -2.57
CA GLN A 135 18.33 -6.73 -1.35
C GLN A 135 18.62 -5.58 -0.39
N THR A 136 18.61 -4.33 -0.87
CA THR A 136 18.81 -3.14 -0.04
C THR A 136 17.73 -2.09 -0.28
N PRO A 137 17.50 -1.17 0.67
CA PRO A 137 16.56 -0.06 0.50
C PRO A 137 16.86 0.81 -0.72
N GLU A 138 18.13 1.00 -1.08
CA GLU A 138 18.55 1.81 -2.24
C GLU A 138 18.19 1.11 -3.55
N GLN A 139 18.33 -0.22 -3.62
CA GLN A 139 17.88 -1.01 -4.77
C GLN A 139 16.35 -0.92 -4.91
N MET A 140 15.64 -0.97 -3.78
CA MET A 140 14.19 -0.81 -3.75
C MET A 140 13.77 0.57 -4.26
N ASP A 141 14.37 1.64 -3.74
CA ASP A 141 14.09 3.02 -4.16
C ASP A 141 14.38 3.22 -5.67
N ALA A 142 15.49 2.66 -6.15
CA ALA A 142 15.87 2.70 -7.56
C ALA A 142 14.85 1.96 -8.46
N CYS A 143 14.46 0.75 -8.07
CA CYS A 143 13.47 -0.04 -8.81
C CYS A 143 12.11 0.66 -8.85
N MET A 144 11.67 1.20 -7.72
CA MET A 144 10.41 1.94 -7.59
C MET A 144 10.39 3.18 -8.49
N LYS A 145 11.51 3.92 -8.57
CA LYS A 145 11.65 5.07 -9.46
C LYS A 145 11.59 4.66 -10.94
N GLN A 146 12.30 3.59 -11.32
CA GLN A 146 12.30 3.08 -12.69
C GLN A 146 10.92 2.56 -13.12
N SER A 147 10.18 1.97 -12.18
CA SER A 147 8.83 1.46 -12.42
C SER A 147 7.75 2.54 -12.42
N GLY A 148 8.10 3.81 -12.19
CA GLY A 148 7.15 4.91 -12.08
C GLY A 148 6.27 4.85 -10.82
N LEU A 149 6.67 4.09 -9.81
CA LEU A 149 5.96 3.90 -8.54
C LEU A 149 6.45 4.83 -7.43
N ALA A 150 7.58 5.53 -7.64
CA ALA A 150 8.08 6.49 -6.68
C ALA A 150 7.04 7.60 -6.43
N ALA A 151 6.78 7.90 -5.16
CA ALA A 151 5.90 8.99 -4.78
C ALA A 151 6.39 10.30 -5.42
N GLN A 152 5.56 10.93 -6.25
CA GLN A 152 5.83 12.31 -6.65
C GLN A 152 5.75 13.17 -5.38
N PRO A 153 6.73 14.04 -5.10
CA PRO A 153 6.59 14.98 -4.02
C PRO A 153 5.35 15.82 -4.30
N ARG A 154 4.31 15.70 -3.45
CA ARG A 154 3.18 16.62 -3.49
C ARG A 154 3.77 18.01 -3.27
N ARG A 155 3.81 18.84 -4.32
CA ARG A 155 4.07 20.26 -4.17
C ARG A 155 2.98 20.79 -3.23
N GLN A 156 3.39 21.20 -2.04
CA GLN A 156 2.58 22.06 -1.18
C GLN A 156 2.60 23.48 -1.75
#